data_AF-A0A536GML5-F1
#
_entry.id   AF-A0A536GML5-F1
#
_cell.length_a   1.000
_cell.length_b   1.000
_cell.length_c   1.000
_cell.angle_alpha   90.00
_cell.angle_beta   90.00
_cell.angle_gamma   90.00
#
_symmetry.space_group_name_H-M   'P 1'
#
loop_
_entity.id
_entity.type
_entity.pdbx_description
1 polymer ?
#
loop_
_entity_poly.entity_id
_entity_poly.type
_entity_poly.pdbx_seq_one_letter_code
_entity_poly.pdbx_strand_id
1 'polypeptide(L)' 'MLQAQHVLIPLREILPGVTIYTREIESIDPVNRRAVLSLGGESDEVTLEADYLVIALGSVTDLSRFPGLTEHALQTKT' A
#
# COMPACT_ATOMS: atom_id res chain seq x y z
N MET A 1 5.85 28.81 5.13
CA MET A 1 6.79 27.66 5.06
C MET A 1 5.96 26.40 4.84
N LEU A 2 6.27 25.58 3.83
CA LEU A 2 5.55 24.33 3.56
C LEU A 2 6.13 23.20 4.45
N GLN A 3 5.28 22.38 5.05
CA GLN A 3 5.67 21.26 5.91
C GLN A 3 4.94 19.99 5.49
N ALA A 4 5.49 18.81 5.79
CA ALA A 4 4.94 17.53 5.35
C ALA A 4 3.50 17.29 5.82
N GLN A 5 3.12 17.77 7.02
CA GLN A 5 1.75 17.65 7.52
C GLN A 5 0.71 18.41 6.67
N HIS A 6 1.13 19.35 5.82
CA HIS A 6 0.21 20.07 4.93
C HIS A 6 -0.22 19.25 3.70
N VAL A 7 0.37 18.08 3.46
CA VAL A 7 0.04 17.20 2.31
C VAL A 7 -0.42 15.81 2.73
N LEU A 8 -0.55 15.55 4.03
CA LEU A 8 -0.98 14.26 4.59
C LEU A 8 -2.35 14.39 5.24
N ILE A 9 -3.21 13.39 5.05
CA ILE A 9 -4.53 13.30 5.69
C ILE A 9 -4.56 12.04 6.58
N PRO A 10 -4.81 12.17 7.89
CA PRO A 10 -4.85 11.03 8.80
C PRO A 10 -6.15 10.22 8.60
N LEU A 11 -6.04 9.09 7.89
CA LEU A 11 -7.21 8.27 7.50
C LEU A 11 -8.13 7.88 8.67
N ARG A 12 -7.56 7.54 9.83
CA ARG A 12 -8.35 7.16 11.03
C ARG A 12 -9.24 8.29 11.55
N GLU A 13 -8.81 9.54 11.40
CA GLU A 13 -9.56 10.70 11.91
C GLU A 13 -10.70 11.08 10.97
N ILE A 14 -10.50 10.89 9.66
CA ILE A 14 -11.46 11.32 8.63
C ILE A 14 -12.45 10.21 8.20
N LEU A 15 -12.22 8.95 8.56
CA LEU A 15 -13.04 7.80 8.17
C LEU A 15 -13.63 7.08 9.40
N PRO A 16 -14.61 7.69 10.10
CA PRO A 16 -15.23 7.06 11.27
C PRO A 16 -15.97 5.77 10.87
N GLY A 17 -15.75 4.71 11.63
CA GLY A 17 -16.41 3.41 11.41
C GLY A 17 -15.80 2.54 10.31
N VAL A 18 -14.70 2.96 9.68
CA VAL A 18 -13.98 2.17 8.67
C VAL A 18 -12.90 1.31 9.34
N THR A 19 -12.86 0.02 9.01
CA THR A 19 -11.76 -0.87 9.41
C THR A 19 -10.55 -0.60 8.51
N ILE A 20 -9.43 -0.22 9.12
CA ILE A 20 -8.18 0.08 8.41
C ILE A 20 -7.13 -0.97 8.76
N TYR A 21 -6.65 -1.69 7.76
CA TYR A 21 -5.49 -2.58 7.88
C TYR A 21 -4.24 -1.84 7.42
N THR A 22 -3.24 -1.73 8.29
CA THR A 22 -1.92 -1.16 7.94
C THR A 22 -0.95 -2.31 7.69
N ARG A 23 -1.04 -2.91 6.50
CA ARG A 23 -0.27 -4.07 6.04
C ARG A 23 0.02 -3.92 4.55
N GLU A 24 1.01 -4.65 4.05
CA GLU A 24 1.19 -4.81 2.60
C GLU A 24 0.23 -5.87 2.06
N ILE A 25 -0.12 -5.76 0.78
CA ILE A 25 -0.87 -6.81 0.08
C ILE A 25 0.14 -7.75 -0.57
N GLU A 26 0.10 -9.03 -0.22
CA GLU A 26 0.97 -10.05 -0.79
C GLU A 26 0.40 -10.63 -2.08
N SER A 27 -0.92 -10.86 -2.13
CA SER A 27 -1.57 -11.34 -3.34
C SER A 27 -3.02 -10.85 -3.45
N ILE A 28 -3.52 -10.82 -4.69
CA ILE A 28 -4.91 -10.50 -5.01
C ILE A 28 -5.43 -11.61 -5.92
N ASP A 29 -6.58 -12.17 -5.56
CA ASP A 29 -7.38 -13.07 -6.39
C ASP A 29 -8.65 -12.32 -6.86
N PRO A 30 -8.65 -11.77 -8.08
CA PRO A 30 -9.80 -11.03 -8.59
C PRO A 30 -11.02 -11.92 -8.89
N VAL A 31 -10.81 -13.21 -9.16
CA VAL A 31 -11.88 -14.16 -9.50
C VAL A 31 -12.71 -14.45 -8.26
N ASN A 32 -12.03 -14.71 -7.14
CA ASN A 32 -12.68 -14.97 -5.86
C ASN A 32 -12.91 -13.70 -5.04
N ARG A 33 -12.43 -12.53 -5.51
CA ARG A 33 -12.50 -11.22 -4.84
C ARG A 33 -11.86 -11.24 -3.45
N ARG A 34 -10.64 -11.76 -3.39
CA ARG A 34 -9.85 -11.91 -2.16
C ARG A 34 -8.53 -11.16 -2.25
N ALA A 35 -8.09 -10.65 -1.10
CA ALA A 35 -6.75 -10.09 -0.94
C ALA A 35 -6.07 -10.71 0.28
N VAL A 36 -4.81 -11.07 0.11
CA VAL A 36 -3.96 -11.56 1.19
C VAL A 36 -3.11 -10.43 1.70
N LEU A 37 -3.15 -10.20 3.00
CA LEU A 37 -2.33 -9.20 3.69
C LEU A 37 -1.12 -9.86 4.35
N SER A 38 -0.01 -9.13 4.40
CA SER A 38 1.24 -9.64 4.95
C SER A 38 1.19 -9.95 6.44
N LEU A 39 1.98 -10.96 6.83
CA LEU A 39 2.13 -11.38 8.23
C LEU A 39 2.79 -10.24 9.02
N GLY A 40 2.12 -9.81 10.07
CA GLY A 40 2.59 -8.73 10.90
C GLY A 40 3.41 -9.19 12.08
N GLY A 41 4.72 -9.39 11.92
CA GLY A 41 5.66 -9.65 13.01
C GLY A 41 5.50 -11.00 13.71
N GLU A 42 4.28 -11.39 14.12
CA GLU A 42 3.98 -12.62 14.88
C GLU A 42 2.55 -13.20 14.65
N SER A 43 1.85 -12.85 13.56
CA SER A 43 0.45 -13.29 13.33
C SER A 43 0.27 -13.99 11.99
N ASP A 44 -0.64 -14.97 11.93
CA ASP A 44 -1.10 -15.69 10.73
C ASP A 44 -1.53 -14.74 9.58
N GLU A 45 -1.46 -15.27 8.36
CA GLU A 45 -1.86 -14.62 7.12
C GLU A 45 -3.33 -14.17 7.20
N VAL A 46 -3.60 -12.91 6.84
CA VAL A 46 -4.97 -12.37 6.87
C VAL A 46 -5.52 -12.36 5.45
N THR A 47 -6.48 -13.25 5.17
CA THR A 47 -7.27 -13.21 3.93
C THR A 47 -8.52 -12.36 4.13
N LEU A 48 -8.69 -11.34 3.30
CA LEU A 48 -9.90 -10.53 3.23
C LEU A 48 -10.72 -10.93 2.00
N GLU A 49 -12.00 -11.17 2.21
CA GLU A 49 -12.98 -11.41 1.13
C GLU A 49 -13.96 -10.24 1.07
N ALA A 50 -14.37 -9.86 -0.15
CA ALA A 50 -15.33 -8.78 -0.35
C ALA A 50 -16.29 -9.06 -1.49
N ASP A 51 -17.50 -8.50 -1.40
CA ASP A 51 -18.44 -8.48 -2.52
C ASP A 51 -17.91 -7.66 -3.70
N TYR A 52 -17.16 -6.60 -3.40
CA TYR A 52 -16.50 -5.74 -4.38
C TYR A 52 -15.09 -5.42 -3.93
N LEU A 53 -14.14 -5.61 -4.83
CA LEU A 53 -12.74 -5.25 -4.62
C LEU A 53 -12.36 -4.08 -5.53
N VAL A 54 -11.96 -2.96 -4.93
CA VAL A 54 -11.43 -1.80 -5.66
C VAL A 54 -9.93 -1.74 -5.48
N ILE A 55 -9.19 -1.86 -6.58
CA ILE A 55 -7.72 -1.89 -6.57
C ILE A 55 -7.19 -0.49 -6.92
N ALA A 56 -6.52 0.15 -5.94
CA ALA A 56 -5.96 1.49 -6.05
C ALA A 56 -4.51 1.58 -5.53
N LEU A 57 -3.69 0.54 -5.79
CA LEU A 57 -2.32 0.41 -5.27
C LEU A 57 -1.31 1.40 -5.89
N GLY A 58 -1.70 2.09 -6.96
CA GLY A 58 -0.77 2.93 -7.71
C GLY A 58 0.24 2.11 -8.50
N SER A 59 1.46 2.64 -8.64
CA SER A 59 2.54 2.06 -9.43
C SER A 59 3.88 2.20 -8.71
N VAL A 60 4.86 1.37 -9.06
CA VAL A 60 6.26 1.53 -8.62
C VAL A 60 7.11 2.09 -9.74
N THR A 61 8.17 2.81 -9.40
CA THR A 61 9.16 3.27 -10.37
C THR A 61 10.13 2.14 -10.67
N ASP A 62 10.17 1.64 -11.91
CA ASP A 62 11.11 0.61 -12.34
C ASP A 62 12.41 1.25 -12.86
N LEU A 63 13.48 1.17 -12.04
CA LEU A 63 14.82 1.65 -12.38
C LEU A 63 15.77 0.53 -12.84
N SER A 64 15.31 -0.72 -12.90
CA SER A 64 16.16 -1.89 -13.19
C SER A 64 16.90 -1.82 -14.53
N ARG A 65 16.39 -0.99 -15.44
CA ARG A 65 16.93 -0.78 -16.79
C ARG A 65 18.14 0.16 -16.84
N PHE A 66 18.48 0.81 -15.73
CA PHE A 66 19.55 1.81 -15.66
C PHE A 66 20.55 1.45 -14.54
N PRO A 67 21.61 0.69 -14.86
CA PRO A 67 22.63 0.33 -13.88
C PRO A 67 23.22 1.57 -13.18
N GLY A 68 23.32 1.53 -11.85
CA GLY A 68 23.80 2.66 -11.05
C GLY A 68 22.73 3.69 -10.69
N LEU A 69 21.54 3.65 -11.29
CA LEU A 69 20.52 4.67 -11.05
C LEU A 69 19.78 4.45 -9.72
N THR A 70 19.54 3.19 -9.35
CA THR A 70 18.93 2.85 -8.04
C THR A 70 19.83 3.29 -6.88
N GLU A 71 21.14 3.21 -7.06
CA GLU A 71 22.16 3.47 -6.04
C GLU A 71 22.53 4.95 -5.92
N HIS A 72 22.36 5.73 -7.00
CA HIS A 72 22.90 7.09 -7.08
C HIS A 72 21.86 8.19 -7.35
N ALA A 73 20.61 7.86 -7.67
CA ALA A 73 19.56 8.85 -7.90
C ALA A 73 18.76 9.17 -6.63
N LEU A 74 18.28 10.42 -6.55
CA LEU A 74 17.23 10.80 -5.61
C LEU A 74 15.87 10.53 -6.22
N GLN A 75 15.08 9.66 -5.59
CA GLN A 75 13.71 9.39 -5.99
C GLN A 75 12.74 10.40 -5.36
N THR A 76 11.71 10.79 -6.11
CA THR A 76 10.70 11.76 -5.68
C THR A 76 9.36 11.10 -5.29
N LYS A 77 9.28 9.77 -5.32
CA LYS A 77 8.10 8.99 -4.90
C LYS A 77 8.24 8.57 -3.44
N THR A 78 7.12 8.58 -2.71
CA THR A 78 7.03 8.27 -1.27
C THR A 78 6.08 7.11 -1.07
#